data_AF-A0AAN8XP40-F1
#
_entry.id   AF-A0AAN8XP40-F1
#
_cell.length_a   1.000
_cell.length_b   1.000
_cell.length_c   1.000
_cell.angle_alpha   90.00
_cell.angle_beta   90.00
_cell.angle_gamma   90.00
#
_symmetry.space_group_name_H-M   'P 1'
#
loop_
_entity.id
_entity.type
_entity.pdbx_description
1 polymer ?
#
loop_
_entity_poly.entity_id
_entity_poly.type
_entity_poly.pdbx_seq_one_letter_code
_entity_poly.pdbx_strand_id
1 'polypeptide(L)'
;MISMVGGCKKRCHTSIILSNAYRDDQNKLYFLFLRKTLSEIVKVNRIFQSKNADVTKITQDLIAMHRCLMQIVVEPSHLSKLSDENLPNFKFLDHILPLEHVSYGYDFITVSNACALNKDQVTYVKQRCKTFVTELITQVKKRIPENADILLMMKRFHPRIATSQAKESIAPIGARYRSTFKDIDDLENEWSAIDSSAWDVAMRVSSDLPV
;
A
#
# COMPACT_ATOMS: atom_id res chain seq x y z
N MET A 1 26.49 48.93 -4.72
CA MET A 1 25.09 48.80 -5.16
C MET A 1 24.86 47.35 -5.54
N ILE A 2 24.49 46.50 -4.57
CA ILE A 2 24.27 45.06 -4.80
C ILE A 2 22.76 44.83 -4.89
N SER A 3 22.31 44.34 -6.04
CA SER A 3 20.92 44.06 -6.38
C SER A 3 20.34 42.97 -5.47
N MET A 4 19.47 43.36 -4.53
CA MET A 4 18.62 42.47 -3.72
C MET A 4 17.17 42.39 -4.24
N VAL A 5 16.91 42.77 -5.49
CA VAL A 5 15.52 42.95 -6.00
C VAL A 5 14.94 41.68 -6.65
N GLY A 6 15.75 40.68 -6.99
CA GLY A 6 15.31 39.48 -7.72
C GLY A 6 14.57 38.41 -6.88
N GLY A 7 14.87 38.31 -5.58
CA GLY A 7 14.31 37.26 -4.71
C GLY A 7 12.92 37.57 -4.16
N CYS A 8 12.55 38.84 -4.03
CA CYS A 8 11.29 39.28 -3.44
C CYS A 8 10.11 39.13 -4.43
N LYS A 9 10.31 39.47 -5.71
CA LYS A 9 9.29 39.31 -6.76
C LYS A 9 8.84 37.86 -6.95
N LYS A 10 9.77 36.89 -6.91
CA LYS A 10 9.44 35.46 -7.03
C LYS A 10 8.61 34.95 -5.84
N ARG A 11 8.96 35.35 -4.62
CA ARG A 11 8.20 34.99 -3.41
C ARG A 11 6.80 35.58 -3.40
N CYS A 12 6.64 36.86 -3.78
CA CYS A 12 5.33 37.48 -3.93
C CYS A 12 4.50 36.79 -5.01
N HIS A 13 5.12 36.41 -6.14
CA HIS A 13 4.42 35.69 -7.21
C HIS A 13 3.93 34.31 -6.76
N THR A 14 4.75 33.51 -6.09
CA THR A 14 4.33 32.22 -5.51
C THR A 14 3.23 32.39 -4.46
N SER A 15 3.35 33.42 -3.60
CA SER A 15 2.33 33.73 -2.59
C SER A 15 0.98 34.08 -3.22
N ILE A 16 0.97 34.82 -4.33
CA ILE A 16 -0.26 35.16 -5.07
C ILE A 16 -0.87 33.91 -5.71
N ILE A 17 -0.06 33.07 -6.35
CA ILE A 17 -0.53 31.81 -6.95
C ILE A 17 -1.17 30.90 -5.88
N LEU A 18 -0.49 30.70 -4.75
CA LEU A 18 -1.02 29.90 -3.66
C LEU A 18 -2.29 30.50 -3.07
N SER A 19 -2.29 31.82 -2.80
CA SER A 19 -3.48 32.51 -2.30
C SER A 19 -4.67 32.34 -3.24
N ASN A 20 -4.47 32.44 -4.55
CA ASN A 20 -5.52 32.25 -5.53
C ASN A 20 -5.99 30.78 -5.56
N ALA A 21 -5.06 29.83 -5.48
CA ALA A 21 -5.39 28.40 -5.44
C ALA A 21 -6.21 28.02 -4.19
N TYR A 22 -5.91 28.59 -3.01
CA TYR A 22 -6.63 28.32 -1.77
C TYR A 22 -8.00 29.01 -1.68
N ARG A 23 -8.23 30.07 -2.47
CA ARG A 23 -9.52 30.77 -2.57
C ARG A 23 -10.50 30.10 -3.52
N ASP A 24 -10.05 29.15 -4.32
CA ASP A 24 -10.89 28.40 -5.27
C ASP A 24 -11.55 27.20 -4.59
N ASP A 25 -12.88 27.22 -4.53
CA ASP A 25 -13.70 26.15 -3.94
C ASP A 25 -13.48 24.79 -4.62
N GLN A 26 -13.17 24.75 -5.93
CA GLN A 26 -12.85 23.50 -6.62
C GLN A 26 -11.57 22.87 -6.07
N ASN A 27 -10.54 23.70 -5.84
CA ASN A 27 -9.28 23.23 -5.27
C ASN A 27 -9.46 22.84 -3.81
N LYS A 28 -10.29 23.56 -3.05
CA LYS A 28 -10.63 23.17 -1.68
C LYS A 28 -11.25 21.77 -1.61
N LEU A 29 -12.24 21.48 -2.46
CA LEU A 29 -12.83 20.14 -2.56
C LEU A 29 -11.78 19.09 -2.92
N TYR A 30 -10.96 19.37 -3.93
CA TYR A 30 -9.89 18.46 -4.34
C TYR A 30 -8.89 18.20 -3.20
N PHE A 31 -8.49 19.22 -2.44
CA PHE A 31 -7.57 19.08 -1.31
C PHE A 31 -8.18 18.30 -0.14
N LEU A 32 -9.49 18.43 0.12
CA LEU A 32 -10.17 17.61 1.13
C LEU A 32 -10.09 16.12 0.78
N PHE A 33 -10.32 15.80 -0.49
CA PHE A 33 -10.16 14.44 -0.99
C PHE A 33 -8.70 13.96 -0.90
N LEU A 34 -7.74 14.76 -1.37
CA LEU A 34 -6.32 14.41 -1.30
C LEU A 34 -5.85 14.19 0.13
N ARG A 35 -6.27 15.04 1.07
CA ARG A 35 -5.92 14.90 2.50
C ARG A 35 -6.32 13.54 3.04
N LYS A 36 -7.54 13.09 2.75
CA LYS A 36 -8.03 11.76 3.14
C LYS A 36 -7.16 10.67 2.51
N THR A 37 -7.02 10.68 1.19
CA THR A 37 -6.36 9.62 0.42
C THR A 37 -4.85 9.52 0.70
N LEU A 38 -4.16 10.66 0.81
CA LEU A 38 -2.71 10.69 1.04
C LEU A 38 -2.32 10.34 2.48
N SER A 39 -3.24 10.45 3.44
CA SER A 39 -2.93 10.18 4.85
C SER A 39 -2.41 8.75 5.07
N GLU A 40 -3.00 7.75 4.40
CA GLU A 40 -2.55 6.36 4.47
C GLU A 40 -1.19 6.15 3.80
N ILE A 41 -0.94 6.83 2.69
CA ILE A 41 0.36 6.76 1.98
C ILE A 41 1.48 7.32 2.84
N VAL A 42 1.24 8.44 3.51
CA VAL A 42 2.23 9.04 4.41
C VAL A 42 2.55 8.09 5.57
N LYS A 43 1.55 7.38 6.11
CA LYS A 43 1.77 6.38 7.16
C LYS A 43 2.67 5.25 6.67
N VAL A 44 2.34 4.61 5.55
CA VAL A 44 3.14 3.51 4.99
C VAL A 44 4.56 3.98 4.64
N ASN A 45 4.71 5.14 3.99
CA ASN A 45 6.02 5.71 3.68
C ASN A 45 6.88 5.94 4.93
N ARG A 46 6.28 6.34 6.05
CA ARG A 46 7.00 6.51 7.32
C ARG A 46 7.53 5.18 7.86
N ILE A 47 6.81 4.09 7.66
CA ILE A 47 7.25 2.74 8.06
C ILE A 47 8.45 2.30 7.20
N PHE A 48 8.37 2.52 5.88
CA PHE A 48 9.49 2.28 4.95
C PHE A 48 10.75 3.07 5.32
N GLN A 49 10.60 4.27 5.88
CA GLN A 49 11.72 5.12 6.31
C GLN A 49 12.25 4.77 7.71
N SER A 50 11.67 3.79 8.40
CA SER A 50 12.13 3.41 9.74
C SER A 50 13.38 2.52 9.67
N LYS A 51 14.28 2.69 10.65
CA LYS A 51 15.61 2.03 10.64
C LYS A 51 15.56 0.51 10.84
N ASN A 52 14.55 0.00 11.54
CA ASN A 52 14.39 -1.42 11.89
C ASN A 52 13.05 -1.94 11.37
N ALA A 53 12.69 -1.58 10.14
CA ALA A 53 11.40 -1.92 9.58
C ALA A 53 11.31 -3.44 9.33
N ASP A 54 10.31 -4.10 9.91
CA ASP A 54 10.01 -5.50 9.64
C ASP A 54 9.46 -5.64 8.20
N VAL A 55 10.20 -6.32 7.34
CA VAL A 55 9.87 -6.50 5.92
C VAL A 55 8.49 -7.14 5.74
N THR A 56 8.15 -8.14 6.56
CA THR A 56 6.86 -8.85 6.45
C THR A 56 5.70 -7.91 6.79
N LYS A 57 5.88 -7.09 7.83
CA LYS A 57 4.91 -6.07 8.23
C LYS A 57 4.78 -4.96 7.20
N ILE A 58 5.88 -4.47 6.64
CA ILE A 58 5.88 -3.48 5.56
C ILE A 58 5.09 -3.98 4.36
N THR A 59 5.30 -5.24 3.95
CA THR A 59 4.56 -5.84 2.83
C THR A 59 3.06 -5.91 3.13
N GLN A 60 2.68 -6.32 4.34
CA GLN A 60 1.28 -6.33 4.78
C GLN A 60 0.65 -4.94 4.75
N ASP A 61 1.33 -3.93 5.32
CA ASP A 61 0.86 -2.55 5.37
C ASP A 61 0.71 -1.96 3.96
N LEU A 62 1.64 -2.28 3.04
CA LEU A 62 1.56 -1.86 1.63
C LEU A 62 0.35 -2.48 0.91
N ILE A 63 0.09 -3.77 1.11
CA ILE A 63 -1.04 -4.48 0.49
C ILE A 63 -2.37 -4.00 1.09
N ALA A 64 -2.43 -3.79 2.41
CA ALA A 64 -3.60 -3.23 3.07
C ALA A 64 -3.91 -1.81 2.56
N MET A 65 -2.90 -0.95 2.44
CA MET A 65 -3.05 0.38 1.84
C MET A 65 -3.53 0.28 0.38
N HIS A 66 -2.98 -0.63 -0.41
CA HIS A 66 -3.42 -0.86 -1.79
C HIS A 66 -4.91 -1.25 -1.86
N ARG A 67 -5.35 -2.14 -0.97
CA ARG A 67 -6.76 -2.55 -0.83
C ARG A 67 -7.64 -1.35 -0.47
N CYS A 68 -7.25 -0.54 0.51
CA CYS A 68 -7.99 0.66 0.91
C CYS A 68 -8.13 1.67 -0.24
N LEU A 69 -7.08 1.86 -1.05
CA LEU A 69 -7.15 2.72 -2.23
C LEU A 69 -8.10 2.13 -3.29
N MET A 70 -8.05 0.82 -3.55
CA MET A 70 -8.98 0.16 -4.47
C MET A 70 -10.44 0.34 -4.03
N GLN A 71 -10.75 0.22 -2.74
CA GLN A 71 -12.12 0.41 -2.21
C GLN A 71 -12.72 1.79 -2.49
N ILE A 72 -11.90 2.80 -2.84
CA ILE A 72 -12.40 4.12 -3.21
C ILE A 72 -13.09 4.08 -4.58
N VAL A 73 -12.58 3.28 -5.53
CA VAL A 73 -12.97 3.32 -6.95
C VAL A 73 -13.43 1.99 -7.53
N VAL A 74 -13.29 0.88 -6.81
CA VAL A 74 -13.67 -0.47 -7.26
C VAL A 74 -14.88 -0.96 -6.48
N GLU A 75 -15.75 -1.72 -7.14
CA GLU A 75 -16.92 -2.30 -6.49
C GLU A 75 -16.56 -3.24 -5.32
N PRO A 76 -17.19 -3.10 -4.14
CA PRO A 76 -16.89 -3.92 -2.97
C PRO A 76 -17.10 -5.43 -3.18
N SER A 77 -18.04 -5.81 -4.04
CA SER A 77 -18.36 -7.20 -4.37
C SER A 77 -17.16 -7.95 -4.97
N HIS A 78 -16.35 -7.28 -5.80
CA HIS A 78 -15.13 -7.84 -6.37
C HIS A 78 -13.99 -7.92 -5.35
N LEU A 79 -13.87 -6.92 -4.46
CA LEU A 79 -12.78 -6.86 -3.47
C LEU A 79 -12.96 -7.82 -2.29
N SER A 80 -14.21 -8.08 -1.88
CA SER A 80 -14.51 -8.96 -0.73
C SER A 80 -14.08 -10.42 -0.96
N LYS A 81 -14.04 -10.86 -2.21
CA LYS A 81 -13.68 -12.23 -2.61
C LYS A 81 -12.19 -12.41 -2.88
N LEU A 82 -11.43 -11.31 -2.99
CA LEU A 82 -10.00 -11.34 -3.29
C LEU A 82 -9.19 -11.55 -2.01
N SER A 83 -8.30 -12.55 -2.05
CA SER A 83 -7.23 -12.69 -1.05
C SER A 83 -6.14 -11.64 -1.28
N ASP A 84 -5.37 -11.33 -0.22
CA ASP A 84 -4.27 -10.37 -0.29
C ASP A 84 -3.17 -10.78 -1.28
N GLU A 85 -2.97 -12.10 -1.46
CA GLU A 85 -2.01 -12.67 -2.42
C GLU A 85 -2.40 -12.39 -3.89
N ASN A 86 -3.70 -12.38 -4.19
CA ASN A 86 -4.21 -12.16 -5.55
C ASN A 86 -4.47 -10.69 -5.87
N LEU A 87 -4.51 -9.84 -4.84
CA LEU A 87 -4.81 -8.42 -4.96
C LEU A 87 -3.87 -7.68 -5.94
N PRO A 88 -2.54 -7.89 -5.93
CA PRO A 88 -1.64 -7.20 -6.86
C PRO A 88 -1.92 -7.56 -8.32
N ASN A 89 -2.37 -8.78 -8.59
CA ASN A 89 -2.63 -9.29 -9.94
C ASN A 89 -4.03 -8.92 -10.46
N PHE A 90 -4.90 -8.39 -9.60
CA PHE A 90 -6.27 -8.03 -9.97
C PHE A 90 -6.29 -6.91 -11.04
N LYS A 91 -7.12 -7.10 -12.08
CA LYS A 91 -7.34 -6.14 -13.17
C LYS A 91 -8.40 -5.11 -12.78
N PHE A 92 -8.07 -4.27 -11.81
CA PHE A 92 -9.04 -3.33 -11.23
C PHE A 92 -9.61 -2.30 -12.22
N LEU A 93 -8.91 -2.00 -13.32
CA LEU A 93 -9.36 -1.06 -14.34
C LEU A 93 -10.68 -1.49 -15.00
N ASP A 94 -10.94 -2.80 -15.08
CA ASP A 94 -12.14 -3.38 -15.68
C ASP A 94 -13.37 -3.26 -14.76
N HIS A 95 -13.16 -2.91 -13.49
CA HIS A 95 -14.17 -2.91 -12.43
C HIS A 95 -14.30 -1.54 -11.74
N ILE A 96 -13.89 -0.46 -12.43
CA ILE A 96 -13.97 0.90 -11.89
C ILE A 96 -15.42 1.37 -11.82
N LEU A 97 -15.81 1.87 -10.65
CA LEU A 97 -17.13 2.42 -10.37
C LEU A 97 -17.45 3.65 -11.23
N PRO A 98 -18.73 3.85 -11.59
CA PRO A 98 -19.22 5.13 -12.10
C PRO A 98 -18.92 6.27 -11.13
N LEU A 99 -18.83 7.49 -11.65
CA LEU A 99 -18.39 8.66 -10.88
C LEU A 99 -19.21 8.90 -9.61
N GLU A 100 -20.51 8.59 -9.64
CA GLU A 100 -21.42 8.81 -8.50
C GLU A 100 -21.24 7.82 -7.36
N HIS A 101 -20.63 6.66 -7.62
CA HIS A 101 -20.45 5.60 -6.62
C HIS A 101 -19.04 5.60 -5.99
N VAL A 102 -18.15 6.48 -6.45
CA VAL A 102 -16.80 6.64 -5.89
C VAL A 102 -16.86 7.19 -4.46
N SER A 103 -16.01 6.68 -3.57
CA SER A 103 -15.97 7.09 -2.16
C SER A 103 -15.17 8.40 -1.94
N TYR A 104 -15.82 9.55 -2.11
CA TYR A 104 -15.20 10.85 -1.87
C TYR A 104 -14.98 11.18 -0.38
N GLY A 105 -15.76 10.57 0.52
CA GLY A 105 -15.72 10.81 1.97
C GLY A 105 -16.63 11.95 2.44
N TYR A 106 -16.89 11.96 3.75
CA TYR A 106 -17.87 12.84 4.39
C TYR A 106 -17.58 14.33 4.16
N ASP A 107 -16.38 14.80 4.51
CA ASP A 107 -15.99 16.22 4.39
C ASP A 107 -16.17 16.75 2.96
N PHE A 108 -15.84 15.94 1.96
CA PHE A 108 -15.99 16.31 0.56
C PHE A 108 -17.46 16.55 0.21
N ILE A 109 -18.34 15.61 0.60
CA ILE A 109 -19.78 15.69 0.32
C ILE A 109 -20.41 16.87 1.05
N THR A 110 -20.06 17.08 2.32
CA THR A 110 -20.59 18.20 3.11
C THR A 110 -20.20 19.54 2.50
N VAL A 111 -18.93 19.71 2.12
CA VAL A 111 -18.46 20.97 1.52
C VAL A 111 -18.98 21.12 0.09
N SER A 112 -19.13 20.05 -0.69
CA SER A 112 -19.66 20.14 -2.06
C SER A 112 -21.11 20.61 -2.08
N ASN A 113 -21.89 20.22 -1.06
CA ASN A 113 -23.29 20.63 -0.92
C ASN A 113 -23.43 22.06 -0.39
N ALA A 114 -22.42 22.59 0.31
CA ALA A 114 -22.45 23.91 0.92
C ALA A 114 -21.78 25.01 0.07
N CYS A 115 -20.90 24.64 -0.88
CA CYS A 115 -20.20 25.59 -1.74
C CYS A 115 -21.07 26.11 -2.88
N ALA A 116 -20.70 27.26 -3.44
CA ALA A 116 -21.42 27.90 -4.55
C ALA A 116 -21.11 27.28 -5.94
N LEU A 117 -20.48 26.10 -5.98
CA LEU A 117 -20.13 25.42 -7.22
C LEU A 117 -21.37 24.85 -7.90
N ASN A 118 -21.42 24.96 -9.23
CA ASN A 118 -22.45 24.30 -10.01
C ASN A 118 -22.16 22.79 -10.19
N LYS A 119 -23.16 22.05 -10.70
CA LYS A 119 -23.04 20.59 -10.87
C LYS A 119 -21.89 20.18 -11.79
N ASP A 120 -21.60 20.96 -12.84
CA ASP A 120 -20.52 20.65 -13.79
C ASP A 120 -19.15 20.83 -13.15
N GLN A 121 -18.97 21.87 -12.33
CA GLN A 121 -17.74 22.10 -11.58
C GLN A 121 -17.50 21.00 -10.54
N VAL A 122 -18.54 20.57 -9.81
CA VAL A 122 -18.41 19.46 -8.86
C VAL A 122 -18.07 18.16 -9.59
N THR A 123 -18.73 17.89 -10.72
CA THR A 123 -18.44 16.74 -11.59
C THR A 123 -17.00 16.77 -12.09
N TYR A 124 -16.51 17.94 -12.49
CA TYR A 124 -15.11 18.14 -12.90
C TYR A 124 -14.12 17.78 -11.76
N VAL A 125 -14.37 18.24 -10.53
CA VAL A 125 -13.53 17.90 -9.38
C VAL A 125 -13.60 16.40 -9.07
N LYS A 126 -14.80 15.81 -9.06
CA LYS A 126 -15.00 14.36 -8.88
C LYS A 126 -14.18 13.56 -9.90
N GLN A 127 -14.20 13.98 -11.17
CA GLN A 127 -13.43 13.32 -12.23
C GLN A 127 -11.92 13.40 -11.96
N ARG A 128 -11.41 14.56 -11.53
CA ARG A 128 -10.01 14.71 -11.12
C ARG A 128 -9.65 13.80 -9.95
N CYS A 129 -10.51 13.71 -8.94
CA CYS A 129 -10.35 12.80 -7.79
C CYS A 129 -10.25 11.33 -8.24
N LYS A 130 -11.17 10.90 -9.12
CA LYS A 130 -11.19 9.54 -9.67
C LYS A 130 -9.90 9.26 -10.46
N THR A 131 -9.54 10.13 -11.40
CA THR A 131 -8.30 9.99 -12.19
C THR A 131 -7.06 9.93 -11.29
N PHE A 132 -6.98 10.78 -10.27
CA PHE A 132 -5.88 10.77 -9.31
C PHE A 132 -5.77 9.42 -8.59
N VAL A 133 -6.87 8.89 -8.04
CA VAL A 133 -6.82 7.61 -7.31
C VAL A 133 -6.51 6.44 -8.24
N THR A 134 -7.07 6.41 -9.45
CA THR A 134 -6.75 5.36 -10.43
C THR A 134 -5.26 5.33 -10.77
N GLU A 135 -4.65 6.50 -11.03
CA GLU A 135 -3.22 6.58 -11.29
C GLU A 135 -2.41 6.20 -10.05
N LEU A 136 -2.83 6.67 -8.87
CA LEU A 136 -2.17 6.35 -7.61
C LEU A 136 -2.18 4.84 -7.33
N ILE A 137 -3.30 4.14 -7.53
CA ILE A 137 -3.40 2.68 -7.39
C ILE A 137 -2.43 1.99 -8.36
N THR A 138 -2.36 2.46 -9.60
CA THR A 138 -1.43 1.94 -10.63
C THR A 138 0.02 2.11 -10.19
N GLN A 139 0.36 3.27 -9.65
CA GLN A 139 1.70 3.58 -9.15
C GLN A 139 2.05 2.79 -7.89
N VAL A 140 1.10 2.57 -6.98
CA VAL A 140 1.29 1.72 -5.80
C VAL A 140 1.49 0.27 -6.20
N LYS A 141 0.71 -0.25 -7.14
CA LYS A 141 0.85 -1.62 -7.67
C LYS A 141 2.27 -1.88 -8.20
N LYS A 142 2.86 -0.92 -8.92
CA LYS A 142 4.26 -1.00 -9.42
C LYS A 142 5.31 -1.10 -8.31
N ARG A 143 4.98 -0.71 -7.08
CA ARG A 143 5.89 -0.75 -5.92
C ARG A 143 5.69 -2.00 -5.06
N ILE A 144 4.65 -2.78 -5.32
CA ILE A 144 4.48 -4.09 -4.70
C ILE A 144 5.51 -5.02 -5.35
N PRO A 145 6.38 -5.67 -4.58
CA PRO A 145 7.41 -6.54 -5.15
C PRO A 145 6.77 -7.79 -5.77
N GLU A 146 7.38 -8.35 -6.82
CA GLU A 146 6.85 -9.53 -7.52
C GLU A 146 6.72 -10.76 -6.60
N ASN A 147 7.62 -10.87 -5.62
CA ASN A 147 7.64 -11.91 -4.60
C ASN A 147 6.86 -11.54 -3.33
N ALA A 148 5.90 -10.61 -3.41
CA ALA A 148 5.10 -10.18 -2.25
C ALA A 148 4.36 -11.35 -1.58
N ASP A 149 3.96 -12.36 -2.33
CA ASP A 149 3.38 -13.60 -1.81
C ASP A 149 4.35 -14.37 -0.90
N ILE A 150 5.62 -14.51 -1.30
CA ILE A 150 6.66 -15.13 -0.47
C ILE A 150 6.90 -14.29 0.79
N LEU A 151 7.00 -12.97 0.65
CA LEU A 151 7.20 -12.06 1.78
C LEU A 151 6.03 -12.12 2.77
N LEU A 152 4.80 -12.33 2.30
CA LEU A 152 3.65 -12.60 3.15
C LEU A 152 3.76 -13.97 3.83
N MET A 153 4.22 -15.00 3.13
CA MET A 153 4.45 -16.34 3.71
C MET A 153 5.56 -16.34 4.76
N MET A 154 6.55 -15.44 4.67
CA MET A 154 7.62 -15.32 5.67
C MET A 154 7.11 -15.03 7.08
N LYS A 155 5.90 -14.49 7.24
CA LYS A 155 5.24 -14.35 8.55
C LYS A 155 5.16 -15.69 9.30
N ARG A 156 5.06 -16.82 8.58
CA ARG A 156 4.96 -18.17 9.17
C ARG A 156 6.14 -18.51 10.05
N PHE A 157 7.33 -17.97 9.73
CA PHE A 157 8.55 -18.15 10.53
C PHE A 157 8.62 -17.25 11.76
N HIS A 158 7.65 -16.38 11.99
CA HIS A 158 7.61 -15.59 13.22
C HIS A 158 7.53 -16.56 14.42
N PRO A 159 8.35 -16.42 15.48
CA PRO A 159 8.44 -17.40 16.55
C PRO A 159 7.08 -17.79 17.16
N ARG A 160 6.20 -16.80 17.36
CA ARG A 160 4.83 -17.04 17.87
C ARG A 160 3.97 -17.97 17.00
N ILE A 161 4.18 -17.98 15.68
CA ILE A 161 3.45 -18.83 14.73
C ILE A 161 4.18 -20.17 14.60
N ALA A 162 5.50 -20.13 14.48
CA ALA A 162 6.36 -21.30 14.38
C ALA A 162 6.22 -22.27 15.57
N THR A 163 5.99 -21.75 16.79
CA THR A 163 5.82 -22.56 18.01
C THR A 163 4.36 -22.78 18.39
N SER A 164 3.42 -22.51 17.48
CA SER A 164 2.00 -22.72 17.74
C SER A 164 1.59 -24.15 17.42
N GLN A 165 0.54 -24.66 18.07
CA GLN A 165 -0.01 -25.98 17.75
C GLN A 165 -0.70 -26.04 16.37
N ALA A 166 -1.03 -24.87 15.79
CA ALA A 166 -1.72 -24.75 14.51
C ALA A 166 -0.78 -24.12 13.46
N LYS A 167 0.35 -24.77 13.21
CA LYS A 167 1.33 -24.30 12.22
C LYS A 167 0.73 -24.36 10.82
N GLU A 168 0.83 -23.27 10.09
CA GLU A 168 0.56 -23.28 8.66
C GLU A 168 1.69 -24.05 7.94
N SER A 169 1.33 -24.83 6.93
CA SER A 169 2.27 -25.53 6.04
C SER A 169 3.26 -24.55 5.39
N ILE A 170 4.53 -24.95 5.30
CA ILE A 170 5.59 -24.21 4.60
C ILE A 170 5.96 -24.82 3.23
N ALA A 171 5.32 -25.92 2.84
CA ALA A 171 5.47 -26.58 1.55
C ALA A 171 5.36 -25.62 0.35
N PRO A 172 4.48 -24.58 0.34
CA PRO A 172 4.47 -23.60 -0.76
C PRO A 172 5.81 -22.84 -0.91
N ILE A 173 6.52 -22.61 0.20
CA ILE A 173 7.84 -21.98 0.21
C ILE A 173 8.88 -22.98 -0.30
N GLY A 174 8.89 -24.20 0.25
CA GLY A 174 9.80 -25.27 -0.19
C GLY A 174 9.68 -25.57 -1.69
N ALA A 175 8.45 -25.61 -2.20
CA ALA A 175 8.16 -25.82 -3.62
C ALA A 175 8.71 -24.72 -4.54
N ARG A 176 8.84 -23.47 -4.05
CA ARG A 176 9.47 -22.37 -4.81
C ARG A 176 10.99 -22.43 -4.78
N TYR A 177 11.57 -22.94 -3.70
CA TYR A 177 13.00 -23.09 -3.51
C TYR A 177 13.46 -24.55 -3.66
N ARG A 178 12.93 -25.26 -4.68
CA ARG A 178 13.29 -26.68 -4.95
C ARG A 178 14.78 -26.92 -5.20
N SER A 179 15.51 -25.89 -5.62
CA SER A 179 16.97 -25.96 -5.75
C SER A 179 17.65 -26.14 -4.38
N THR A 180 17.05 -25.64 -3.31
CA THR A 180 17.54 -25.73 -1.94
C THR A 180 16.89 -26.91 -1.20
N PHE A 181 15.59 -27.10 -1.34
CA PHE A 181 14.82 -28.17 -0.68
C PHE A 181 14.42 -29.24 -1.69
N LYS A 182 15.16 -30.36 -1.69
CA LYS A 182 14.91 -31.48 -2.61
C LYS A 182 13.74 -32.35 -2.16
N ASP A 183 13.56 -32.50 -0.86
CA ASP A 183 12.46 -33.22 -0.23
C ASP A 183 11.59 -32.23 0.56
N ILE A 184 10.34 -32.06 0.12
CA ILE A 184 9.38 -31.13 0.74
C ILE A 184 8.68 -31.81 1.93
N ASP A 185 8.56 -33.13 1.92
CA ASP A 185 7.92 -33.89 2.98
C ASP A 185 8.83 -33.90 4.22
N ASP A 186 10.14 -34.07 4.01
CA ASP A 186 11.15 -33.91 5.08
C ASP A 186 11.11 -32.50 5.69
N LEU A 187 11.02 -31.46 4.85
CA LEU A 187 10.91 -30.06 5.30
C LEU A 187 9.66 -29.82 6.15
N GLU A 188 8.50 -30.38 5.77
CA GLU A 188 7.26 -30.27 6.54
C GLU A 188 7.33 -31.05 7.86
N ASN A 189 7.98 -32.20 7.87
CA ASN A 189 8.21 -33.00 9.07
C ASN A 189 9.09 -32.24 10.08
N GLU A 190 10.20 -31.64 9.61
CA GLU A 190 11.07 -30.79 10.43
C GLU A 190 10.34 -29.57 10.99
N TRP A 191 9.53 -28.90 10.16
CA TRP A 191 8.73 -27.76 10.57
C TRP A 191 7.69 -28.11 11.63
N SER A 192 7.03 -29.25 11.47
CA SER A 192 6.05 -29.75 12.44
C SER A 192 6.72 -30.10 13.78
N ALA A 193 7.92 -30.68 13.73
CA ALA A 193 8.69 -31.11 14.90
C ALA A 193 9.46 -29.99 15.63
N ILE A 194 9.40 -28.73 15.17
CA ILE A 194 10.25 -27.64 15.70
C ILE A 194 10.15 -27.40 17.22
N ASP A 195 9.01 -27.74 17.82
CA ASP A 195 8.76 -27.58 19.27
C ASP A 195 9.30 -28.75 20.10
N SER A 196 9.43 -29.92 19.47
CA SER A 196 9.96 -31.14 20.08
C SER A 196 11.45 -31.33 19.88
N SER A 197 12.06 -30.56 18.98
CA SER A 197 13.50 -30.58 18.72
C SER A 197 14.26 -29.98 19.91
N ALA A 198 15.20 -30.75 20.47
CA ALA A 198 16.17 -30.21 21.41
C ALA A 198 17.07 -29.22 20.66
N TRP A 199 16.94 -27.93 20.96
CA TRP A 199 17.80 -26.90 20.40
C TRP A 199 19.17 -26.97 21.07
N ASP A 200 19.99 -27.94 20.66
CA ASP A 200 21.39 -27.94 21.05
C ASP A 200 22.05 -26.69 20.46
N VAL A 201 22.77 -25.95 21.32
CA VAL A 201 23.39 -24.63 21.07
C VAL A 201 24.59 -24.73 20.09
N ALA A 202 24.49 -25.56 19.07
CA ALA A 202 25.52 -25.74 18.06
C ALA A 202 25.23 -24.88 16.81
N MET A 203 25.27 -23.55 16.94
CA MET A 203 25.63 -22.70 15.80
C MET A 203 27.11 -22.95 15.46
N ARG A 204 27.42 -24.05 14.78
CA ARG A 204 28.55 -24.06 13.86
C ARG A 204 28.07 -23.40 12.59
N VAL A 205 28.51 -22.16 12.42
CA VAL A 205 28.53 -21.48 11.12
C VAL A 205 29.17 -22.45 10.14
N SER A 206 28.35 -23.12 9.31
CA SER A 206 28.86 -23.85 8.15
C SER A 206 29.30 -22.81 7.15
N SER A 207 30.58 -22.46 7.25
CA SER A 207 31.37 -21.86 6.20
C SER A 207 31.39 -22.82 5.01
N ASP A 208 30.35 -22.80 4.18
CA ASP A 208 30.38 -23.39 2.83
C ASP A 208 29.20 -22.82 2.02
N LEU A 209 29.39 -21.61 1.51
CA LEU A 209 28.69 -21.13 0.31
C LEU A 209 29.77 -20.90 -0.76
N PRO A 210 29.70 -21.58 -1.92
CA PRO A 210 30.59 -21.30 -3.03
C PRO A 210 30.27 -19.94 -3.63
N VAL A 211 31.34 -19.18 -3.89
CA VAL A 211 31.36 -17.89 -4.61
C VAL A 211 30.84 -18.04 -6.03
#